data_AF-A0A1I8BRV5-F1
#
_entry.id   AF-A0A1I8BRV5-F1
#
_cell.length_a   1.000
_cell.length_b   1.000
_cell.length_c   1.000
_cell.angle_alpha   90.00
_cell.angle_beta   90.00
_cell.angle_gamma   90.00
#
_symmetry.space_group_name_H-M   'P 1'
#
loop_
_entity.id
_entity.type
_entity.pdbx_description
1 polymer ?
#
loop_
_entity_poly.entity_id
_entity_poly.type
_entity_poly.pdbx_seq_one_letter_code
_entity_poly.pdbx_strand_id
1 'polypeptide(L)'
;MKFKEIIEFYKEKLLSNYWSEIKLIGYKIELLNKNKEMEINGNNCEELKSRIIYIGNKISGLIERRKRHCFNCSVTQTSKWNKYLNNNYLCNTCRHKHETKVHNELGDRKCFNCGITKTSSWRRHSDNNEYLCNACGHKHKTKVHNELEDKKCYTCGITQTSTWRRHSESKKDLCNTCGKKQRINNAKSKMLIKKNNQK
;
A
#
# COMPACT_ATOMS: atom_id res chain seq x y z
N MET A 1 -42.56 -28.95 -23.63
CA MET A 1 -41.40 -28.11 -24.02
C MET A 1 -40.26 -29.04 -24.39
N LYS A 2 -39.79 -29.01 -25.64
CA LYS A 2 -38.74 -29.92 -26.13
C LYS A 2 -37.43 -29.61 -25.39
N PHE A 3 -36.64 -30.61 -25.01
CA PHE A 3 -35.39 -30.45 -24.22
C PHE A 3 -34.43 -29.40 -24.80
N LYS A 4 -34.44 -29.24 -26.14
CA LYS A 4 -33.70 -28.22 -26.87
C LYS A 4 -34.10 -26.79 -26.50
N GLU A 5 -35.39 -26.53 -26.27
CA GLU A 5 -35.94 -25.23 -25.87
C GLU A 5 -35.55 -24.88 -24.43
N ILE A 6 -35.47 -25.88 -23.54
CA ILE A 6 -34.96 -25.70 -22.16
C ILE A 6 -33.48 -25.29 -22.20
N ILE A 7 -32.67 -25.94 -23.03
CA ILE A 7 -31.25 -25.61 -23.17
C ILE A 7 -31.05 -24.20 -23.74
N GLU A 8 -31.82 -23.79 -24.75
CA GLU A 8 -31.72 -22.44 -25.30
C GLU A 8 -32.17 -21.37 -24.29
N PHE A 9 -33.22 -21.64 -23.52
CA PHE A 9 -33.65 -20.75 -22.42
C PHE A 9 -32.55 -20.53 -21.36
N TYR A 10 -31.81 -21.58 -20.99
CA TYR A 10 -30.70 -21.47 -20.05
C TYR A 10 -29.41 -20.93 -20.68
N LYS A 11 -29.18 -21.14 -21.98
CA LYS A 11 -28.10 -20.49 -22.75
C LYS A 11 -28.24 -18.98 -22.71
N GLU A 12 -29.42 -18.44 -23.01
CA GLU A 12 -29.62 -16.98 -23.03
C GLU A 12 -29.40 -16.34 -21.65
N LYS A 13 -29.76 -17.04 -20.58
CA LYS A 13 -29.60 -16.55 -19.20
C LYS A 13 -28.16 -16.61 -18.67
N LEU A 14 -27.30 -17.46 -19.26
CA LEU A 14 -25.89 -17.65 -18.88
C LEU A 14 -24.91 -16.78 -19.68
N LEU A 15 -25.40 -16.03 -20.68
CA LEU A 15 -24.60 -15.20 -21.58
C LEU A 15 -24.08 -13.91 -20.92
N SER A 16 -23.08 -14.00 -20.06
CA SER A 16 -22.10 -12.90 -20.10
C SER A 16 -20.64 -13.25 -19.92
N ASN A 17 -20.20 -14.33 -19.27
CA ASN A 17 -18.75 -14.38 -18.93
C ASN A 17 -18.05 -15.75 -18.85
N TYR A 18 -18.70 -16.89 -19.12
CA TYR A 18 -18.08 -18.22 -18.89
C TYR A 18 -18.19 -19.21 -20.06
N TRP A 19 -18.04 -18.68 -21.27
CA TRP A 19 -18.06 -19.45 -22.53
C TRP A 19 -17.11 -20.66 -22.56
N SER A 20 -15.94 -20.58 -21.90
CA SER A 20 -14.97 -21.68 -21.86
C SER A 20 -15.41 -22.86 -21.01
N GLU A 21 -16.12 -22.61 -19.90
CA GLU A 21 -16.57 -23.65 -18.96
C GLU A 21 -17.85 -24.35 -19.47
N ILE A 22 -18.73 -23.61 -20.15
CA ILE A 22 -19.91 -24.17 -20.84
C ILE A 22 -19.48 -25.12 -21.95
N LYS A 23 -18.40 -24.80 -22.67
CA LYS A 23 -17.85 -25.67 -23.72
C LYS A 23 -17.39 -27.02 -23.17
N LEU A 24 -16.83 -27.02 -21.95
CA LEU A 24 -16.38 -28.21 -21.23
C LEU A 24 -17.55 -29.08 -20.77
N ILE A 25 -18.64 -28.47 -20.29
CA ILE A 25 -19.89 -29.15 -19.94
C ILE A 25 -20.57 -29.72 -21.19
N GLY A 26 -20.66 -28.93 -22.26
CA GLY A 26 -21.20 -29.34 -23.56
C GLY A 26 -20.43 -30.53 -24.14
N TYR A 27 -19.10 -30.48 -24.12
CA TYR A 27 -18.22 -31.57 -24.56
C TYR A 27 -18.41 -32.85 -23.74
N LYS A 28 -18.60 -32.73 -22.41
CA LYS A 28 -18.84 -33.87 -21.53
C LYS A 28 -20.21 -34.53 -21.79
N ILE A 29 -21.23 -33.72 -22.09
CA ILE A 29 -22.55 -34.19 -22.52
C ILE A 29 -22.48 -34.84 -23.91
N GLU A 30 -21.68 -34.29 -24.82
CA GLU A 30 -21.44 -34.85 -26.16
C GLU A 30 -20.73 -36.21 -26.10
N LEU A 31 -19.76 -36.37 -25.19
CA LEU A 31 -19.11 -37.65 -24.90
C LEU A 31 -20.08 -38.67 -24.29
N LEU A 32 -20.94 -38.24 -23.36
CA LEU A 32 -22.00 -39.08 -22.79
C LEU A 32 -23.04 -39.49 -23.84
N ASN A 33 -23.36 -38.61 -24.80
CA ASN A 33 -24.25 -38.90 -25.92
C ASN A 33 -23.61 -39.78 -27.01
N LYS A 34 -22.29 -39.70 -27.20
CA LYS A 34 -21.55 -40.56 -28.13
C LYS A 34 -21.40 -42.00 -27.60
N ASN A 35 -21.28 -42.16 -26.28
CA ASN A 35 -21.27 -43.47 -25.62
C ASN A 35 -22.71 -43.91 -25.28
N LYS A 36 -23.54 -44.08 -26.31
CA LYS A 36 -24.93 -44.55 -26.19
C LYS A 36 -24.99 -45.90 -25.47
N GLU A 37 -25.26 -45.88 -24.16
CA GLU A 37 -25.99 -46.92 -23.42
C GLU A 37 -26.38 -46.43 -22.01
N MET A 38 -26.95 -45.22 -21.93
CA MET A 38 -27.70 -44.82 -20.75
C MET A 38 -29.09 -44.36 -21.19
N GLU A 39 -30.08 -45.23 -21.01
CA GLU A 39 -31.49 -44.85 -21.10
C GLU A 39 -31.80 -43.83 -19.99
N ILE A 40 -32.00 -42.57 -20.38
CA ILE A 40 -32.40 -41.51 -19.48
C ILE A 40 -33.90 -41.65 -19.25
N ASN A 41 -34.31 -42.36 -18.19
CA ASN A 41 -35.68 -42.35 -17.70
C ASN A 41 -36.00 -41.03 -16.94
N GLY A 42 -37.29 -40.78 -16.67
CA GLY A 42 -37.77 -39.50 -16.09
C GLY A 42 -37.08 -39.11 -14.79
N ASN A 43 -36.70 -40.09 -13.96
CA ASN A 43 -36.00 -39.87 -12.69
C ASN A 43 -34.55 -39.42 -12.90
N ASN A 44 -33.82 -40.05 -13.84
CA ASN A 44 -32.46 -39.66 -14.19
C ASN A 44 -32.40 -38.23 -14.78
N CYS A 45 -33.45 -37.80 -15.49
CA CYS A 45 -33.52 -36.45 -16.04
C CYS A 45 -33.66 -35.39 -14.93
N GLU A 46 -34.49 -35.64 -13.92
CA GLU A 46 -34.74 -34.67 -12.83
C GLU A 46 -33.54 -34.56 -11.87
N GLU A 47 -32.84 -35.67 -11.66
CA GLU A 47 -31.59 -35.67 -10.91
C GLU A 47 -30.48 -34.90 -11.64
N LEU A 48 -30.35 -35.09 -12.97
CA LEU A 48 -29.42 -34.32 -13.79
C LEU A 48 -29.73 -32.82 -13.77
N LYS A 49 -31.01 -32.43 -13.88
CA LYS A 49 -31.43 -31.02 -13.77
C LYS A 49 -31.06 -30.43 -12.41
N SER A 50 -31.37 -31.14 -11.33
CA SER A 50 -31.07 -30.71 -9.96
C SER A 50 -29.56 -30.49 -9.77
N ARG A 51 -28.74 -31.39 -10.34
CA ARG A 51 -27.29 -31.32 -10.27
C ARG A 51 -26.71 -30.16 -11.09
N ILE A 52 -27.26 -29.89 -12.27
CA ILE A 52 -26.90 -28.72 -13.10
C ILE A 52 -27.24 -27.41 -12.36
N ILE A 53 -28.43 -27.30 -11.78
CA ILE A 53 -28.85 -26.11 -11.00
C ILE A 53 -27.93 -25.91 -9.79
N TYR A 54 -27.62 -26.98 -9.05
CA TYR A 54 -26.71 -26.92 -7.91
C TYR A 54 -25.31 -26.44 -8.30
N ILE A 55 -24.74 -27.00 -9.37
CA ILE A 55 -23.42 -26.59 -9.89
C ILE A 55 -23.47 -25.13 -10.34
N GLY A 56 -24.50 -24.72 -11.08
CA GLY A 56 -24.71 -23.34 -11.51
C GLY A 56 -24.77 -22.34 -10.34
N ASN A 57 -25.47 -22.70 -9.26
CA ASN A 57 -25.56 -21.90 -8.04
C ASN A 57 -24.22 -21.82 -7.29
N LYS A 58 -23.47 -22.93 -7.21
CA LYS A 58 -22.12 -22.95 -6.61
C LYS A 58 -21.14 -22.10 -7.40
N ILE A 59 -21.14 -22.20 -8.73
CA ILE A 59 -20.30 -21.40 -9.62
C ILE A 59 -20.67 -19.92 -9.50
N SER A 60 -21.96 -19.57 -9.59
CA SER A 60 -22.43 -18.18 -9.43
C SER A 60 -22.03 -17.61 -8.06
N GLY A 61 -22.19 -18.37 -6.98
CA GLY A 61 -21.75 -17.96 -5.64
C GLY A 61 -20.23 -17.86 -5.46
N LEU A 62 -19.43 -18.55 -6.27
CA LEU A 62 -17.97 -18.40 -6.31
C LEU A 62 -17.56 -17.19 -7.15
N ILE A 63 -18.26 -16.93 -8.25
CA ILE A 63 -18.06 -15.77 -9.12
C ILE A 63 -18.43 -14.48 -8.37
N GLU A 64 -19.57 -14.44 -7.69
CA GLU A 64 -20.01 -13.27 -6.92
C GLU A 64 -19.04 -12.96 -5.77
N ARG A 65 -18.47 -13.99 -5.14
CA ARG A 65 -17.39 -13.83 -4.14
C ARG A 65 -16.08 -13.34 -4.75
N ARG A 66 -15.79 -13.71 -6.01
CA ARG A 66 -14.61 -13.24 -6.78
C ARG A 66 -14.81 -11.86 -7.41
N LYS A 67 -16.05 -11.41 -7.61
CA LYS A 67 -16.41 -10.04 -8.05
C LYS A 67 -16.37 -9.01 -6.92
N ARG A 68 -15.78 -9.32 -5.77
CA ARG A 68 -15.43 -8.28 -4.80
C ARG A 68 -14.40 -7.37 -5.48
N HIS A 69 -14.84 -6.19 -5.86
CA HIS A 69 -13.94 -5.10 -6.21
C HIS A 69 -13.87 -4.16 -5.02
N CYS A 70 -12.71 -3.51 -4.87
CA CYS A 70 -12.59 -2.46 -3.88
C CYS A 70 -13.51 -1.31 -4.28
N PHE A 71 -14.38 -0.86 -3.38
CA PHE A 71 -15.24 0.30 -3.60
C PHE A 71 -14.44 1.56 -3.93
N ASN A 72 -13.24 1.71 -3.34
CA ASN A 72 -12.46 2.94 -3.45
C ASN A 72 -11.41 2.93 -4.57
N CYS A 73 -10.95 1.77 -5.04
CA CYS A 73 -9.93 1.70 -6.09
C CYS A 73 -10.18 0.64 -7.15
N SER A 74 -11.35 -0.01 -7.11
CA SER A 74 -11.84 -0.99 -8.08
C SER A 74 -10.97 -2.22 -8.32
N VAL A 75 -9.85 -2.40 -7.57
CA VAL A 75 -9.03 -3.61 -7.67
C VAL A 75 -9.89 -4.83 -7.36
N THR A 76 -9.65 -5.92 -8.07
CA THR A 76 -10.39 -7.19 -7.92
C THR A 76 -9.58 -8.25 -7.17
N GLN A 77 -8.35 -7.91 -6.76
CA GLN A 77 -7.47 -8.77 -5.99
C GLN A 77 -6.84 -7.99 -4.82
N THR A 78 -6.72 -8.67 -3.69
CA THR A 78 -6.09 -8.14 -2.47
C THR A 78 -5.78 -9.30 -1.53
N SER A 79 -4.82 -9.13 -0.63
CA SER A 79 -4.49 -10.14 0.39
C SER A 79 -5.63 -10.39 1.38
N LYS A 80 -6.45 -9.37 1.66
CA LYS A 80 -7.61 -9.45 2.56
C LYS A 80 -8.70 -8.47 2.15
N TRP A 81 -9.93 -8.98 2.04
CA TRP A 81 -11.13 -8.17 1.81
C TRP A 81 -11.72 -7.70 3.14
N ASN A 82 -12.01 -6.41 3.24
CA ASN A 82 -12.61 -5.80 4.43
C ASN A 82 -14.01 -5.29 4.10
N LYS A 83 -15.02 -5.63 4.92
CA LYS A 83 -16.38 -5.10 4.76
C LYS A 83 -16.40 -3.58 4.99
N TYR A 84 -17.25 -2.90 4.26
CA TYR A 84 -17.45 -1.45 4.30
C TYR A 84 -18.94 -1.10 4.18
N LEU A 85 -19.27 0.18 4.36
CA LEU A 85 -20.63 0.70 4.38
C LEU A 85 -21.46 0.23 3.17
N ASN A 86 -22.77 0.03 3.38
CA ASN A 86 -23.72 -0.41 2.34
C ASN A 86 -23.32 -1.71 1.64
N ASN A 87 -22.83 -2.71 2.39
CA ASN A 87 -22.36 -4.00 1.88
C ASN A 87 -21.21 -3.92 0.85
N ASN A 88 -20.52 -2.78 0.77
CA ASN A 88 -19.34 -2.63 -0.07
C ASN A 88 -18.12 -3.32 0.56
N TYR A 89 -17.08 -3.52 -0.25
CA TYR A 89 -15.81 -4.09 0.20
C TYR A 89 -14.64 -3.15 -0.10
N LEU A 90 -13.65 -3.12 0.78
CA LEU A 90 -12.38 -2.44 0.57
C LEU A 90 -11.25 -3.47 0.49
N CYS A 91 -10.28 -3.21 -0.39
CA CYS A 91 -9.01 -3.92 -0.37
C CYS A 91 -8.22 -3.58 0.90
N ASN A 92 -7.25 -4.42 1.27
CA ASN A 92 -6.48 -4.24 2.50
C ASN A 92 -5.78 -2.87 2.56
N THR A 93 -5.23 -2.42 1.43
CA THR A 93 -4.58 -1.10 1.31
C THR A 93 -5.56 0.05 1.53
N CYS A 94 -6.74 0.01 0.93
CA CYS A 94 -7.75 1.06 1.10
C CYS A 94 -8.32 1.08 2.52
N ARG A 95 -8.46 -0.08 3.16
CA ARG A 95 -8.87 -0.17 4.57
C ARG A 95 -7.86 0.52 5.49
N HIS A 96 -6.57 0.23 5.37
CA HIS A 96 -5.54 0.87 6.19
C HIS A 96 -5.44 2.38 5.94
N LYS A 97 -5.65 2.84 4.70
CA LYS A 97 -5.75 4.28 4.40
C LYS A 97 -6.95 4.92 5.08
N HIS A 98 -8.10 4.25 5.11
CA HIS A 98 -9.29 4.73 5.80
C HIS A 98 -9.06 4.80 7.33
N GLU A 99 -8.49 3.77 7.94
CA GLU A 99 -8.17 3.75 9.38
C GLU A 99 -7.17 4.85 9.75
N THR A 100 -6.12 5.04 8.95
CA THR A 100 -5.13 6.10 9.22
C THR A 100 -5.69 7.50 9.01
N LYS A 101 -6.62 7.71 8.07
CA LYS A 101 -7.37 8.97 7.93
C LYS A 101 -8.29 9.21 9.12
N VAL A 102 -9.10 8.24 9.50
CA VAL A 102 -10.00 8.37 10.66
C VAL A 102 -9.21 8.66 11.95
N HIS A 103 -8.10 7.96 12.20
CA HIS A 103 -7.20 8.24 13.33
C HIS A 103 -6.44 9.58 13.22
N ASN A 104 -6.39 10.21 12.05
CA ASN A 104 -5.84 11.57 11.90
C ASN A 104 -6.93 12.64 12.07
N GLU A 105 -8.13 12.37 11.55
CA GLU A 105 -9.28 13.28 11.57
C GLU A 105 -9.97 13.34 12.94
N LEU A 106 -9.98 12.24 13.70
CA LEU A 106 -10.48 12.20 15.08
C LEU A 106 -9.59 12.97 16.08
N GLY A 107 -8.50 13.60 15.65
CA GLY A 107 -7.70 14.48 16.51
C GLY A 107 -6.89 13.78 17.60
N ASP A 108 -6.84 12.44 17.62
CA ASP A 108 -6.18 11.67 18.69
C ASP A 108 -4.65 11.87 18.74
N ARG A 109 -4.04 12.33 17.63
CA ARG A 109 -2.62 12.65 17.60
C ARG A 109 -2.41 14.11 18.01
N LYS A 110 -2.01 14.29 19.27
CA LYS A 110 -1.45 15.54 19.79
C LYS A 110 0.07 15.40 19.98
N CYS A 111 0.80 16.46 19.67
CA CYS A 111 2.22 16.50 20.00
C CYS A 111 2.40 16.46 21.51
N PHE A 112 3.18 15.51 22.03
CA PHE A 112 3.48 15.41 23.46
C PHE A 112 4.09 16.71 24.01
N ASN A 113 5.02 17.32 23.28
CA ASN A 113 5.73 18.52 23.75
C ASN A 113 4.91 19.82 23.65
N CYS A 114 4.23 20.08 22.52
CA CYS A 114 3.53 21.36 22.29
C CYS A 114 2.01 21.27 22.14
N GLY A 115 1.43 20.07 22.27
CA GLY A 115 -0.02 19.86 22.21
C GLY A 115 -0.67 20.03 20.82
N ILE A 116 0.05 20.51 19.80
CA ILE A 116 -0.54 20.75 18.48
C ILE A 116 -1.10 19.44 17.89
N THR A 117 -2.30 19.52 17.32
CA THR A 117 -3.01 18.38 16.71
C THR A 117 -2.88 18.34 15.19
N LYS A 118 -2.26 19.38 14.60
CA LYS A 118 -1.98 19.49 13.17
C LYS A 118 -0.50 19.77 12.96
N THR A 119 0.14 19.02 12.08
CA THR A 119 1.55 19.21 11.73
C THR A 119 1.82 18.68 10.33
N SER A 120 2.85 19.18 9.66
CA SER A 120 3.21 18.73 8.30
C SER A 120 3.69 17.28 8.25
N SER A 121 4.29 16.78 9.34
CA SER A 121 4.69 15.39 9.50
C SER A 121 4.77 15.04 10.98
N TRP A 122 4.23 13.89 11.35
CA TRP A 122 4.40 13.34 12.69
C TRP A 122 5.75 12.63 12.82
N ARG A 123 6.41 12.78 13.96
CA ARG A 123 7.64 12.10 14.38
C ARG A 123 7.37 11.29 15.65
N ARG A 124 8.26 10.36 16.02
CA ARG A 124 8.18 9.60 17.28
C ARG A 124 9.35 9.99 18.20
N HIS A 125 9.07 10.10 19.50
CA HIS A 125 10.09 10.26 20.53
C HIS A 125 10.80 8.91 20.75
N SER A 126 12.13 8.92 20.87
CA SER A 126 12.94 7.69 20.89
C SER A 126 12.71 6.82 22.12
N ASP A 127 12.44 7.44 23.28
CA ASP A 127 12.44 6.72 24.56
C ASP A 127 11.06 6.17 24.96
N ASN A 128 9.98 6.88 24.64
CA ASN A 128 8.63 6.58 25.10
C ASN A 128 7.62 6.38 23.95
N ASN A 129 8.09 6.40 22.69
CA ASN A 129 7.29 6.22 21.48
C ASN A 129 6.13 7.23 21.28
N GLU A 130 6.11 8.33 22.03
CA GLU A 130 5.08 9.35 21.93
C GLU A 130 5.19 10.18 20.64
N TYR A 131 4.06 10.78 20.22
CA TYR A 131 3.99 11.56 19.00
C TYR A 131 4.57 12.96 19.20
N LEU A 132 5.46 13.36 18.29
CA LEU A 132 6.00 14.71 18.21
C LEU A 132 5.58 15.36 16.89
N CYS A 133 5.28 16.65 16.92
CA CYS A 133 5.16 17.43 15.70
C CYS A 133 6.52 17.53 15.00
N ASN A 134 6.51 17.89 13.71
CA ASN A 134 7.74 17.98 12.92
C ASN A 134 8.81 18.89 13.59
N ALA A 135 8.39 20.05 14.09
CA ALA A 135 9.27 21.01 14.75
C ALA A 135 9.86 20.49 16.06
N CYS A 136 9.03 19.88 16.94
CA CYS A 136 9.49 19.33 18.21
C CYS A 136 10.45 18.16 18.03
N GLY A 137 10.18 17.26 17.07
CA GLY A 137 11.09 16.15 16.79
C GLY A 137 12.46 16.59 16.26
N HIS A 138 12.51 17.66 15.45
CA HIS A 138 13.79 18.24 15.05
C HIS A 138 14.56 18.83 16.24
N LYS A 139 13.88 19.56 17.13
CA LYS A 139 14.50 20.14 18.35
C LYS A 139 15.10 19.07 19.26
N HIS A 140 14.38 17.98 19.52
CA HIS A 140 14.89 16.86 20.33
C HIS A 140 16.16 16.26 19.72
N LYS A 141 16.15 15.97 18.41
CA LYS A 141 17.33 15.41 17.74
C LYS A 141 18.54 16.35 17.84
N THR A 142 18.34 17.65 17.71
CA THR A 142 19.44 18.62 17.84
C THR A 142 19.94 18.78 19.27
N LYS A 143 19.06 18.68 20.28
CA LYS A 143 19.46 18.74 21.69
C LYS A 143 20.29 17.54 22.11
N VAL A 144 19.84 16.33 21.79
CA VAL A 144 20.58 15.09 22.10
C VAL A 144 21.99 15.11 21.50
N HIS A 145 22.15 15.66 20.29
CA HIS A 145 23.49 15.78 19.68
C HIS A 145 24.36 16.90 20.28
N ASN A 146 23.77 17.86 21.00
CA ASN A 146 24.46 19.01 21.58
C ASN A 146 24.76 18.82 23.09
N GLU A 147 23.95 18.06 23.83
CA GLU A 147 24.10 17.86 25.28
C GLU A 147 25.17 16.83 25.66
N LEU A 148 25.65 16.01 24.71
CA LEU A 148 26.56 14.88 25.01
C LEU A 148 28.06 15.16 24.86
N GLU A 149 28.49 16.30 24.30
CA GLU A 149 29.92 16.60 24.13
C GLU A 149 30.18 18.10 24.26
N ASP A 150 31.22 18.47 25.03
CA ASP A 150 31.84 19.82 25.12
C ASP A 150 32.42 20.27 23.76
N LYS A 151 31.56 20.34 22.74
CA LYS A 151 31.96 20.70 21.39
C LYS A 151 32.37 22.16 21.37
N LYS A 152 33.63 22.39 21.03
CA LYS A 152 34.17 23.70 20.68
C LYS A 152 34.60 23.71 19.23
N CYS A 153 34.30 24.79 18.53
CA CYS A 153 34.76 24.93 17.16
C CYS A 153 36.29 24.93 17.12
N TYR A 154 36.88 24.04 16.31
CA TYR A 154 38.32 23.97 16.15
C TYR A 154 38.96 25.27 15.63
N THR A 155 38.22 26.06 14.84
CA THR A 155 38.74 27.29 14.24
C THR A 155 38.55 28.52 15.12
N CYS A 156 37.37 28.73 15.71
CA CYS A 156 37.06 29.97 16.45
C CYS A 156 36.77 29.74 17.94
N GLY A 157 36.85 28.51 18.44
CA GLY A 157 36.67 28.19 19.85
C GLY A 157 35.24 28.27 20.38
N ILE A 158 34.26 28.78 19.61
CA ILE A 158 32.90 28.92 20.11
C ILE A 158 32.31 27.56 20.51
N THR A 159 31.60 27.54 21.63
CA THR A 159 30.96 26.35 22.21
C THR A 159 29.48 26.24 21.86
N GLN A 160 28.92 27.25 21.21
CA GLN A 160 27.53 27.27 20.76
C GLN A 160 27.44 27.68 19.29
N THR A 161 26.60 26.97 18.54
CA THR A 161 26.33 27.28 17.13
C THR A 161 24.97 26.71 16.71
N SER A 162 24.36 27.25 15.66
CA SER A 162 23.07 26.75 15.16
C SER A 162 23.14 25.31 14.63
N THR A 163 24.31 24.88 14.14
CA THR A 163 24.55 23.54 13.60
C THR A 163 26.05 23.24 13.59
N TRP A 164 26.45 22.10 14.15
CA TRP A 164 27.83 21.61 14.06
C TRP A 164 28.13 21.00 12.68
N ARG A 165 29.32 21.27 12.15
CA ARG A 165 29.86 20.73 10.89
C ARG A 165 31.18 20.02 11.18
N ARG A 166 31.69 19.21 10.24
CA ARG A 166 33.02 18.59 10.36
C ARG A 166 34.02 19.17 9.38
N HIS A 167 35.26 19.35 9.84
CA HIS A 167 36.39 19.71 9.00
C HIS A 167 36.70 18.59 8.01
N SER A 168 36.96 18.92 6.74
CA SER A 168 37.13 17.92 5.66
C SER A 168 38.31 16.97 5.88
N GLU A 169 39.43 17.46 6.39
CA GLU A 169 40.65 16.66 6.61
C GLU A 169 40.77 16.17 8.06
N SER A 170 40.92 17.10 9.02
CA SER A 170 41.14 16.77 10.43
C SER A 170 39.95 16.12 11.15
N LYS A 171 38.77 16.04 10.52
CA LYS A 171 37.50 15.55 11.10
C LYS A 171 37.05 16.28 12.39
N LYS A 172 37.74 17.33 12.81
CA LYS A 172 37.41 18.13 14.00
C LYS A 172 36.12 18.93 13.79
N ASP A 173 35.44 19.25 14.90
CA ASP A 173 34.18 19.97 14.87
C ASP A 173 34.37 21.44 14.49
N LEU A 174 33.49 21.93 13.62
CA LEU A 174 33.43 23.31 13.16
C LEU A 174 32.04 23.89 13.44
N CYS A 175 31.98 25.15 13.82
CA CYS A 175 30.71 25.86 13.87
C CYS A 175 30.12 26.05 12.46
N ASN A 176 28.83 26.39 12.39
CA ASN A 176 28.15 26.57 11.11
C ASN A 176 28.86 27.59 10.20
N THR A 177 29.37 28.69 10.77
CA THR A 177 30.07 29.76 10.05
C THR A 177 31.43 29.31 9.52
N CYS A 178 32.29 28.72 10.37
CA CYS A 178 33.61 28.24 9.98
C CYS A 178 33.54 27.12 8.95
N GLY A 179 32.61 26.16 9.11
CA GLY A 179 32.43 25.10 8.14
C GLY A 179 31.91 25.60 6.77
N LYS A 180 31.06 26.63 6.73
CA LYS A 180 30.68 27.29 5.47
C LYS A 180 31.88 27.96 4.79
N LYS A 181 32.70 28.69 5.56
CA LYS A 181 33.90 29.37 5.04
C LYS A 181 34.90 28.36 4.45
N GLN A 182 35.15 27.25 5.14
CA GLN A 182 36.00 26.18 4.63
C GLN A 182 35.47 25.61 3.31
N ARG A 183 34.17 25.31 3.22
CA ARG A 183 33.57 24.75 2.00
C ARG A 183 33.76 25.68 0.80
N ILE A 184 33.61 26.99 0.99
CA ILE A 184 33.81 28.00 -0.06
C ILE A 184 35.28 28.04 -0.49
N ASN A 185 36.21 28.05 0.45
CA ASN A 185 37.64 28.06 0.15
C ASN A 185 38.06 26.80 -0.61
N ASN A 186 37.61 25.62 -0.18
CA ASN A 186 37.89 24.36 -0.85
C ASN A 186 37.32 24.33 -2.29
N ALA A 187 36.13 24.91 -2.50
CA ALA A 187 35.55 25.04 -3.83
C ALA A 187 36.37 25.98 -4.73
N LYS A 188 36.83 27.12 -4.20
CA LYS A 188 37.70 28.06 -4.92
C LYS A 188 39.04 27.41 -5.29
N SER A 189 39.70 26.72 -4.36
CA SER A 189 40.96 26.03 -4.63
C SER A 189 40.82 24.96 -5.72
N LYS A 190 39.73 24.17 -5.70
CA LYS A 190 39.44 23.18 -6.75
C LYS A 190 39.22 23.82 -8.12
N MET A 191 38.57 25.00 -8.17
CA MET A 191 38.38 25.74 -9.42
C MET A 191 39.69 26.32 -9.97
N LEU A 192 40.60 26.81 -9.10
CA LEU A 192 41.93 27.28 -9.54
C LEU A 192 42.78 26.13 -10.10
N ILE A 193 42.83 24.98 -9.41
CA ILE A 193 43.60 23.82 -9.88
C ILE A 193 43.11 23.36 -11.25
N LYS A 194 41.79 23.32 -11.48
CA LYS A 194 41.22 22.98 -12.80
C LYS A 194 41.61 23.96 -13.90
N LYS A 195 41.72 25.27 -13.61
CA LYS A 195 42.15 26.27 -14.59
C LYS A 195 43.62 26.15 -14.97
N ASN A 196 44.49 25.75 -14.04
CA ASN A 196 45.92 25.61 -14.29
C ASN A 196 46.26 24.34 -15.09
N ASN A 197 45.44 23.28 -14.99
CA ASN A 197 45.64 22.02 -15.72
C ASN A 197 45.00 22.02 -17.13
N GLN A 198 44.46 23.15 -17.59
CA GLN A 198 43.87 23.34 -18.93
C GLN A 198 44.67 24.31 -19.81
N LYS A 199 45.85 24.72 -19.36
CA LYS A 199 46.87 25.43 -20.15
C LYS A 199 48.05 24.50 -20.35
#